data_AF-A0A0A7LG62-F1
#
_entry.id   AF-A0A0A7LG62-F1
#
_cell.length_a   1.000
_cell.length_b   1.000
_cell.length_c   1.000
_cell.angle_alpha   90.00
_cell.angle_beta   90.00
_cell.angle_gamma   90.00
#
_symmetry.space_group_name_H-M   'P 1'
#
loop_
_entity.id
_entity.type
_entity.pdbx_description
1 polymer ?
#
loop_
_entity_poly.entity_id
_entity_poly.type
_entity_poly.pdbx_seq_one_letter_code
_entity_poly.pdbx_strand_id
1 'polypeptide(L)' 'MPDDVVALIWEALGNDRITTREAADRLEYLFGYRCPDDLAKTLSKLRKAGSVKGEIDMDAGGWMWWADEECKKSRNQGE' A
#
# COMPACT_ATOMS: atom_id res chain seq x y z
N MET A 1 2.09 14.08 -9.40
CA MET A 1 1.50 14.12 -8.06
C MET A 1 1.70 12.74 -7.43
N PRO A 2 2.79 12.49 -6.67
CA PRO A 2 3.03 11.21 -5.97
C PRO A 2 1.96 10.91 -4.91
N ASP A 3 1.28 11.97 -4.50
CA ASP A 3 0.14 12.09 -3.61
C ASP A 3 -1.11 11.26 -3.96
N ASP A 4 -1.44 11.10 -5.25
CA ASP A 4 -2.60 10.32 -5.67
C ASP A 4 -2.38 8.83 -5.45
N VAL A 5 -1.19 8.32 -5.82
CA VAL A 5 -0.87 6.88 -5.74
C VAL A 5 -1.00 6.34 -4.31
N VAL A 6 -0.67 7.14 -3.30
CA VAL A 6 -0.83 6.75 -1.89
C VAL A 6 -2.29 6.58 -1.51
N ALA A 7 -3.15 7.50 -1.93
CA ALA A 7 -4.57 7.42 -1.66
C ALA A 7 -5.20 6.20 -2.34
N LEU A 8 -4.83 5.92 -3.60
CA LEU A 8 -5.28 4.73 -4.33
C LEU A 8 -4.82 3.44 -3.63
N ILE A 9 -3.58 3.41 -3.14
CA ILE A 9 -3.05 2.27 -2.38
C ILE A 9 -3.80 2.09 -1.07
N TRP A 10 -4.09 3.16 -0.33
CA TRP A 10 -4.90 3.06 0.90
C TRP A 10 -6.32 2.60 0.63
N GLU A 11 -6.90 3.01 -0.49
CA GLU A 11 -8.24 2.57 -0.89
C GLU A 11 -8.25 1.08 -1.28
N ALA A 12 -7.21 0.62 -1.99
CA ALA A 12 -7.04 -0.80 -2.29
C ALA A 12 -6.76 -1.65 -1.05
N LEU A 13 -5.89 -1.18 -0.14
CA LEU A 13 -5.61 -1.86 1.14
C LEU A 13 -6.86 -1.85 2.05
N GLY A 14 -7.61 -0.76 2.04
CA GLY A 14 -8.74 -0.53 2.93
C GLY A 14 -8.29 -0.38 4.38
N ASN A 15 -8.91 -1.18 5.26
CA ASN A 15 -8.55 -1.29 6.67
C ASN A 15 -8.02 -2.70 7.03
N ASP A 16 -7.84 -3.55 6.03
CA ASP A 16 -7.45 -4.94 6.20
C ASP A 16 -5.95 -5.14 5.93
N ARG A 17 -5.41 -6.21 6.51
CA ARG A 17 -4.07 -6.69 6.18
C ARG A 17 -4.18 -7.62 4.98
N ILE A 18 -3.61 -7.19 3.85
CA ILE A 18 -3.67 -7.94 2.60
C ILE A 18 -2.28 -8.17 2.04
N THR A 19 -2.12 -9.23 1.25
CA THR A 19 -0.83 -9.52 0.61
C THR A 19 -0.54 -8.56 -0.55
N THR A 20 0.71 -8.48 -0.97
CA THR A 20 1.10 -7.73 -2.19
C THR A 20 0.25 -8.11 -3.40
N ARG A 21 -0.13 -9.39 -3.50
CA ARG A 21 -0.92 -9.92 -4.62
C ARG A 21 -2.36 -9.44 -4.56
N GLU A 22 -2.98 -9.48 -3.38
CA GLU A 22 -4.33 -8.95 -3.16
C GLU A 22 -4.39 -7.44 -3.39
N ALA A 23 -3.38 -6.71 -2.92
CA ALA A 23 -3.28 -5.27 -3.18
C ALA A 23 -3.17 -4.97 -4.68
N ALA A 24 -2.41 -5.78 -5.42
CA ALA A 24 -2.29 -5.67 -6.87
C ALA A 24 -3.60 -5.98 -7.58
N ASP A 25 -4.30 -7.04 -7.18
CA ASP A 25 -5.59 -7.43 -7.75
C ASP A 25 -6.63 -6.33 -7.54
N ARG A 26 -6.73 -5.78 -6.32
CA ARG A 26 -7.63 -4.66 -6.02
C ARG A 26 -7.26 -3.39 -6.79
N LEU A 27 -5.98 -3.06 -6.92
CA LEU A 27 -5.54 -1.91 -7.72
C LEU A 27 -5.84 -2.09 -9.21
N GLU A 28 -5.65 -3.30 -9.74
CA GLU A 28 -6.01 -3.65 -11.12
C GLU A 28 -7.53 -3.56 -11.31
N TYR A 29 -8.32 -4.06 -10.36
CA TYR A 29 -9.77 -4.06 -10.42
C TYR A 29 -10.38 -2.66 -10.29
N LEU A 30 -9.91 -1.85 -9.33
CA LEU A 30 -10.44 -0.52 -9.03
C LEU A 30 -9.96 0.53 -10.03
N PHE A 31 -8.69 0.48 -10.43
CA PHE A 31 -8.03 1.53 -11.20
C PHE A 31 -7.55 1.07 -12.58
N GLY A 32 -7.73 -0.21 -12.94
CA GLY A 32 -7.20 -0.77 -14.18
C GLY A 32 -5.67 -0.86 -14.21
N TYR A 33 -5.01 -0.71 -13.05
CA TYR A 33 -3.57 -0.53 -12.97
C TYR A 33 -2.83 -1.87 -12.96
N ARG A 34 -2.27 -2.26 -14.11
CA ARG A 34 -1.43 -3.45 -14.28
C ARG A 34 0.05 -3.13 -14.15
N CYS A 35 0.64 -3.36 -12.97
CA CYS A 35 2.10 -3.37 -12.85
C CYS A 35 2.57 -4.23 -11.66
N PRO A 36 2.70 -5.55 -11.83
CA PRO A 36 3.04 -6.46 -10.74
C PRO A 36 4.45 -6.20 -10.12
N ASP A 37 5.39 -5.58 -10.85
CA ASP A 37 6.75 -5.30 -10.33
C ASP A 37 6.87 -3.92 -9.65
N ASP A 38 5.99 -2.97 -9.99
CA ASP A 38 6.09 -1.59 -9.49
C ASP A 38 5.36 -1.40 -8.16
N LEU A 39 4.31 -2.20 -7.87
CA LEU A 39 3.57 -2.09 -6.62
C LEU A 39 4.42 -2.46 -5.40
N ALA A 40 5.16 -3.56 -5.46
CA ALA A 40 6.02 -3.98 -4.35
C ALA A 40 7.11 -2.92 -4.06
N LYS A 41 7.69 -2.31 -5.10
CA LYS A 41 8.63 -1.18 -4.97
C LYS A 41 7.97 0.07 -4.40
N THR A 42 6.76 0.37 -4.84
CA THR A 42 5.98 1.51 -4.34
C THR A 42 5.65 1.32 -2.87
N LEU A 43 5.10 0.18 -2.47
CA LEU A 43 4.83 -0.16 -1.06
C LEU A 43 6.10 -0.12 -0.21
N SER A 44 7.23 -0.59 -0.74
CA SER A 44 8.53 -0.50 -0.06
C SER A 44 8.99 0.95 0.16
N LYS A 45 8.77 1.84 -0.82
CA LYS A 45 9.03 3.29 -0.68
C LYS A 45 8.09 3.93 0.33
N LEU A 46 6.80 3.63 0.25
CA LEU A 46 5.78 4.17 1.17
C LEU A 46 6.01 3.71 2.61
N ARG A 47 6.46 2.47 2.80
CA ARG A 47 6.86 1.97 4.11
C ARG A 47 8.05 2.73 4.67
N LYS A 48 9.07 3.01 3.85
CA LYS A 48 10.20 3.87 4.25
C LYS A 48 9.77 5.30 4.57
N ALA A 49 8.75 5.81 3.89
CA ALA A 49 8.16 7.12 4.15
C ALA A 49 7.18 7.13 5.35
N GLY A 50 6.86 5.97 5.95
CA GLY A 50 5.89 5.87 7.04
C GLY A 50 4.42 5.93 6.61
N SER A 51 4.13 5.86 5.30
CA SER A 51 2.77 5.93 4.75
C SER A 51 2.06 4.59 4.70
N VAL A 52 2.75 3.46 4.84
CA VAL A 52 2.15 2.12 4.98
C VAL A 52 3.00 1.26 5.92
N LYS A 53 2.38 0.23 6.49
CA LYS A 53 3.07 -0.82 7.25
C LYS A 53 3.15 -2.08 6.39
N GLY A 54 4.23 -2.83 6.57
CA GLY A 54 4.43 -4.09 5.86
C GLY A 54 5.22 -5.07 6.70
N GLU A 55 4.80 -6.32 6.69
CA GLU A 55 5.37 -7.44 7.44
C GLU A 55 5.47 -8.67 6.54
N ILE A 56 6.52 -9.47 6.74
CA ILE A 56 6.63 -10.76 6.04
C ILE A 56 5.87 -11.77 6.87
N ASP A 57 4.85 -12.35 6.25
CA ASP A 57 4.09 -13.43 6.83
C ASP A 57 4.51 -14.75 6.18
N MET A 58 5.03 -15.66 7.00
CA MET A 58 5.53 -16.95 6.53
C MET A 58 4.39 -17.93 6.23
N ASP A 59 3.21 -17.73 6.80
CA ASP A 59 2.03 -18.57 6.59
C ASP A 59 1.37 -18.22 5.24
N ALA A 60 1.25 -16.92 4.96
CA ALA A 60 0.81 -16.39 3.67
C ALA A 60 1.89 -16.48 2.57
N GLY A 61 3.13 -16.84 2.93
CA GLY A 61 4.26 -16.99 2.00
C GLY A 61 4.67 -15.70 1.30
N GLY A 62 4.52 -14.53 1.95
CA GLY A 62 4.78 -13.24 1.30
C GLY A 62 4.69 -12.01 2.19
N TRP A 63 4.78 -10.84 1.55
CA TRP A 63 4.60 -9.55 2.22
C TRP A 63 3.12 -9.22 2.38
N MET A 64 2.73 -8.96 3.62
CA MET A 64 1.45 -8.39 4.05
C MET A 64 1.61 -6.89 4.22
N TRP A 65 0.64 -6.12 3.75
CA TRP A 65 0.63 -4.67 3.77
C TRP A 65 -0.69 -4.17 4.35
N TRP A 66 -0.63 -3.06 5.09
CA TRP A 66 -1.79 -2.37 5.62
C TRP A 66 -1.46 -0.89 5.88
N ALA A 67 -2.49 -0.06 5.96
CA ALA A 67 -2.35 1.35 6.27
C ALA A 67 -3.22 1.71 7.47
N ASP A 68 -2.57 2.17 8.54
CA ASP A 68 -3.24 2.60 9.76
C ASP A 68 -3.61 4.09 9.70
N GLU A 69 -4.48 4.56 10.60
CA GLU A 69 -4.86 5.98 10.65
C GLU A 69 -3.66 6.89 10.92
N GLU A 70 -2.66 6.41 11.66
CA GLU A 70 -1.38 7.11 11.85
C GLU A 70 -0.62 7.33 10.54
N CYS A 71 -0.64 6.33 9.65
CA CYS A 71 -0.03 6.46 8.32
C CYS A 71 -0.78 7.48 7.46
N LYS A 72 -2.11 7.56 7.62
CA LYS A 72 -2.97 8.55 6.95
C LYS A 72 -2.76 9.96 7.48
N LYS A 73 -2.45 10.11 8.78
CA LYS A 73 -2.23 11.39 9.47
C LYS A 73 -0.87 12.05 9.21
N SER A 74 0.17 11.26 8.93
CA SER A 74 1.54 11.78 8.69
C SER A 74 1.61 12.80 7.53
N ARG A 75 0.61 12.80 6.64
CA ARG A 75 0.50 13.73 5.51
C ARG A 75 0.08 15.16 5.90
N ASN A 76 -0.35 15.43 7.13
CA ASN A 76 -0.80 16.75 7.58
C ASN A 76 0.28 17.55 8.36
N GLN A 77 1.56 17.21 8.23
CA GLN A 77 2.65 17.95 8.87
C GLN A 77 3.68 18.40 7.83
N GLY A 78 3.39 19.53 7.19
CA GLY A 78 4.30 20.17 6.23
C GLY A 78 3.63 21.32 5.50
N GLU A 79 3.28 22.38 6.25
CA GLU A 79 3.18 23.74 5.69
C GLU A 79 4.49 24.48 5.93
#